data_AF-A0A7W0H5X7-F1
#
_entry.id   AF-A0A7W0H5X7-F1
#
_cell.length_a   1.000
_cell.length_b   1.000
_cell.length_c   1.000
_cell.angle_alpha   90.00
_cell.angle_beta   90.00
_cell.angle_gamma   90.00
#
_symmetry.space_group_name_H-M   'P 1'
#
loop_
_entity.id
_entity.type
_entity.pdbx_description
1 polymer ?
#
loop_
_entity_poly.entity_id
_entity_poly.type
_entity_poly.pdbx_seq_one_letter_code
_entity_poly.pdbx_strand_id
1 'polypeptide(L)' 'MTTAEKQTPTAVLHVGGMYRGSENAVVETVLARRPGVLDVEGNAAGQSATVPSTHR' A
#
# COMPACT_ATOMS: atom_id res chain seq x y z
N MET A 1 6.71 24.07 -18.87
CA MET A 1 7.35 23.72 -17.59
C MET A 1 6.91 22.30 -17.26
N THR A 2 7.69 21.30 -17.66
CA THR A 2 7.32 19.89 -17.47
C THR A 2 8.22 19.34 -16.39
N THR A 3 7.80 19.45 -15.14
CA THR A 3 8.48 18.81 -14.02
C THR A 3 8.22 17.33 -14.16
N ALA A 4 9.24 16.54 -14.48
CA ALA A 4 9.12 15.08 -14.42
C ALA A 4 8.87 14.71 -12.96
N GLU A 5 7.64 14.29 -12.65
CA GLU A 5 7.31 13.75 -11.33
C GLU A 5 8.19 12.51 -11.11
N LYS A 6 8.95 12.50 -10.02
CA LYS A 6 9.71 11.31 -9.62
C LYS A 6 8.70 10.19 -9.39
N GLN A 7 8.63 9.25 -10.33
CA GLN A 7 7.78 8.07 -10.20
C GLN A 7 8.25 7.26 -8.99
N THR A 8 7.42 7.25 -7.95
CA THR A 8 7.66 6.42 -6.77
C THR A 8 7.38 4.97 -7.16
N PRO A 9 8.29 4.02 -6.88
CA PRO A 9 8.02 2.60 -7.09
C PRO A 9 6.76 2.16 -6.33
N THR A 10 5.83 1.55 -7.04
CA THR A 10 4.57 1.07 -6.47
C THR A 10 4.50 -0.45 -6.58
N ALA A 11 4.23 -1.11 -5.46
CA ALA A 11 3.96 -2.54 -5.40
C ALA A 11 2.47 -2.78 -5.16
N VAL A 12 1.92 -3.83 -5.77
CA VAL A 12 0.58 -4.36 -5.44
C VAL A 12 0.78 -5.69 -4.74
N LEU A 13 0.39 -5.76 -3.47
CA LEU A 13 0.52 -6.94 -2.63
C LEU A 13 -0.82 -7.67 -2.57
N HIS A 14 -0.80 -8.99 -2.69
CA HIS A 14 -1.95 -9.80 -2.31
C HIS A 14 -2.02 -9.92 -0.79
N VAL A 15 -3.18 -9.60 -0.20
CA VAL A 15 -3.45 -9.68 1.24
C VAL A 15 -4.75 -10.45 1.42
N GLY A 16 -4.61 -11.76 1.58
CA GLY A 16 -5.73 -12.66 1.80
C GLY A 16 -6.30 -12.58 3.22
N GLY A 17 -7.53 -13.06 3.40
CA GLY A 17 -8.17 -13.21 4.70
C GLY A 17 -8.83 -11.95 5.24
N MET A 18 -9.05 -10.92 4.41
CA MET A 18 -9.81 -9.73 4.78
C MET A 18 -11.31 -9.94 4.53
N TYR A 19 -12.03 -10.45 5.52
CA TYR A 19 -13.47 -10.65 5.52
C TYR A 19 -14.25 -9.50 6.18
N ARG A 20 -13.55 -8.60 6.90
CA ARG A 20 -14.11 -7.47 7.65
C ARG A 20 -13.32 -6.18 7.34
N GLY A 21 -14.00 -5.04 7.41
CA GLY A 21 -13.34 -3.73 7.24
C GLY A 21 -12.25 -3.45 8.27
N SER A 22 -12.37 -4.00 9.48
CA SER A 22 -11.34 -3.90 10.53
C SER A 22 -10.02 -4.58 10.14
N GLU A 23 -10.07 -5.65 9.34
CA GLU A 23 -8.87 -6.37 8.90
C GLU A 23 -8.11 -5.57 7.84
N ASN A 24 -8.83 -4.84 6.98
CA ASN A 24 -8.23 -3.87 6.05
C ASN A 24 -7.45 -2.77 6.80
N ALA A 25 -8.04 -2.22 7.86
CA ALA A 25 -7.37 -1.20 8.68
C ALA A 25 -6.09 -1.73 9.37
N VAL A 26 -6.08 -3.01 9.77
CA VAL A 26 -4.87 -3.66 10.32
C VAL A 26 -3.80 -3.80 9.24
N VAL A 27 -4.17 -4.22 8.03
CA VAL A 27 -3.24 -4.32 6.88
C VAL A 27 -2.61 -2.97 6.59
N GLU A 28 -3.42 -1.92 6.45
CA GLU A 28 -2.93 -0.55 6.22
C GLU A 28 -1.99 -0.11 7.33
N THR A 29 -2.37 -0.30 8.59
CA THR A 29 -1.55 0.08 9.76
C THR A 29 -0.21 -0.65 9.79
N VAL A 30 -0.18 -1.95 9.49
CA VAL A 30 1.04 -2.76 9.54
C VAL A 30 1.96 -2.40 8.37
N LEU A 31 1.42 -2.22 7.17
CA LEU A 31 2.19 -1.86 5.99
C LEU A 31 2.76 -0.43 6.09
N ALA A 32 1.99 0.52 6.61
CA ALA A 32 2.42 1.90 6.79
C ALA A 32 3.61 2.04 7.78
N ARG A 33 3.78 1.07 8.68
CA ARG A 33 4.92 1.04 9.62
C ARG A 33 6.21 0.48 9.00
N ARG A 34 6.16 -0.06 7.78
CA ARG A 34 7.36 -0.61 7.14
C ARG A 34 8.28 0.52 6.66
N PRO A 35 9.59 0.47 6.96
CA PRO A 35 10.53 1.46 6.49
C PRO A 35 10.49 1.63 4.97
N GLY A 36 10.39 2.87 4.51
CA GLY A 36 10.36 3.21 3.08
C GLY A 36 8.97 3.16 2.44
N VAL A 37 7.93 2.69 3.14
CA VAL A 37 6.54 2.86 2.69
C VAL A 37 6.13 4.32 2.82
N LEU A 38 5.53 4.87 1.76
CA LEU A 38 5.06 6.25 1.75
C LEU A 38 3.57 6.36 2.05
N ASP A 39 2.79 5.41 1.52
CA ASP A 39 1.34 5.34 1.72
C ASP A 39 0.87 3.89 1.54
N VAL A 40 -0.36 3.60 1.96
CA VAL A 40 -0.99 2.28 1.77
C VAL A 40 -2.48 2.46 1.50
N GLU A 41 -2.92 1.90 0.37
CA GLU A 41 -4.34 1.79 0.05
C GLU A 41 -4.75 0.32 0.03
N GLY A 42 -5.63 -0.09 0.96
CA GLY A 42 -6.17 -1.44 1.03
C GLY A 42 -7.47 -1.61 0.23
N ASN A 43 -7.54 -2.64 -0.61
CA ASN A 43 -8.75 -3.08 -1.29
C ASN A 43 -9.23 -4.41 -0.68
N ALA A 44 -10.09 -4.32 0.32
CA ALA A 44 -10.67 -5.48 0.99
C ALA A 44 -11.42 -6.43 0.03
N ALA A 45 -12.21 -5.88 -0.91
CA ALA A 45 -12.97 -6.69 -1.86
C ALA A 45 -12.05 -7.46 -2.83
N GLY A 46 -10.95 -6.84 -3.24
CA GLY A 46 -9.95 -7.42 -4.13
C GLY A 46 -8.86 -8.22 -3.43
N GLN A 47 -8.83 -8.25 -2.09
CA GLN A 47 -7.77 -8.89 -1.29
C GLN A 47 -6.38 -8.38 -1.72
N SER A 48 -6.24 -7.07 -1.91
CA SER A 48 -4.99 -6.45 -2.35
C SER A 48 -4.68 -5.16 -1.59
N ALA A 49 -3.40 -4.77 -1.60
CA ALA A 49 -2.95 -3.48 -1.08
C ALA A 49 -1.94 -2.85 -2.04
N THR A 50 -2.14 -1.58 -2.38
CA THR A 50 -1.23 -0.78 -3.18
C THR A 50 -0.28 -0.03 -2.25
N VAL A 51 1.02 -0.15 -2.49
CA VAL A 51 2.07 0.37 -1.61
C VAL A 51 3.11 1.13 -2.42
N PRO A 52 3.02 2.47 -2.47
CA PRO A 52 4.13 3.32 -2.89
C PRO A 52 5.27 3.22 -1.89
N SER A 53 6.50 3.07 -2.40
CA SER A 53 7.69 2.91 -1.59
C SER A 53 8.87 3.70 -2.14
N THR A 54 9.76 4.12 -1.26
CA THR A 54 11.04 4.70 -1.68
C THR A 54 11.96 3.58 -2.16
N HIS A 55 12.50 3.72 -3.37
CA HIS A 55 13.61 2.88 -3.82
C HIS A 55 14.84 3.23 -2.96
N ARG A 56 15.28 2.30 -2.11
CA ARG A 56 16.55 2.44 -1.39
C ARG A 56 17.63 1.66 -2.11
#